data_AF-A0A1G2MG72-F1
#
_entry.id   AF-A0A1G2MG72-F1
#
_cell.length_a   1.000
_cell.length_b   1.000
_cell.length_c   1.000
_cell.angle_alpha   90.00
_cell.angle_beta   90.00
_cell.angle_gamma   90.00
#
_symmetry.space_group_name_H-M   'P 1'
#
loop_
_entity.id
_entity.type
_entity.pdbx_description
1 polymer ?
#
loop_
_entity_poly.entity_id
_entity_poly.type
_entity_poly.pdbx_seq_one_letter_code
_entity_poly.pdbx_strand_id
1 'polypeptide(L)'
;MLEVDGSFVCLLYYVEEKKQMKKLSQERLVGDTKRVIENPFWIPGLETDVSYERIHDDHDGTKEGRIIIQIDKMGDIWFTTDKHHGSAMRFRTSVGGGMSERVRSALMILAYAIKLDNEERPQE
;
A
#
# COMPACT_ATOMS: atom_id res chain seq x y z
N MET A 1 -39.45 -15.83 -28.13
CA MET A 1 -38.10 -16.07 -27.60
C MET A 1 -37.34 -14.78 -27.83
N LEU A 2 -37.10 -13.98 -26.79
CA LEU A 2 -36.31 -12.74 -26.90
C LEU A 2 -34.85 -13.10 -26.66
N GLU A 3 -34.03 -13.00 -27.71
CA GLU A 3 -32.58 -13.10 -27.59
C GLU A 3 -32.10 -11.86 -26.82
N VAL A 4 -31.64 -12.07 -25.59
CA VAL A 4 -31.01 -11.01 -24.79
C VAL A 4 -29.58 -10.89 -25.29
N ASP A 5 -29.30 -9.79 -25.98
CA ASP A 5 -27.99 -9.49 -26.56
C ASP A 5 -26.91 -9.44 -25.46
N GLY A 6 -25.83 -10.22 -25.62
CA GLY A 6 -24.77 -10.38 -24.63
C GLY A 6 -24.05 -9.07 -24.27
N SER A 7 -24.15 -8.07 -25.17
CA SER A 7 -23.68 -6.70 -24.96
C SER A 7 -24.42 -5.98 -23.81
N PHE A 8 -25.73 -6.21 -23.68
CA PHE A 8 -26.59 -5.55 -22.69
C PHE A 8 -26.36 -6.14 -21.29
N VAL A 9 -26.12 -7.45 -21.22
CA VAL A 9 -25.76 -8.15 -19.98
C VAL A 9 -24.42 -7.64 -19.46
N CYS A 10 -23.40 -7.52 -20.32
CA CYS A 10 -22.08 -7.02 -19.92
C CYS A 10 -22.13 -5.54 -19.47
N LEU A 11 -22.96 -4.72 -20.11
CA LEU A 11 -23.16 -3.32 -19.72
C LEU A 11 -23.88 -3.21 -18.36
N LEU A 12 -24.87 -4.06 -18.09
CA LEU A 12 -25.55 -4.12 -16.80
C LEU A 12 -24.58 -4.54 -15.67
N TYR A 13 -23.76 -5.58 -15.89
CA TYR A 13 -22.72 -5.96 -14.94
C TYR A 13 -21.70 -4.84 -14.70
N TYR A 14 -21.24 -4.16 -15.76
CA TYR A 14 -20.30 -3.04 -15.65
C TYR A 14 -20.91 -1.83 -14.91
N VAL A 15 -22.19 -1.55 -15.14
CA VAL A 15 -22.93 -0.48 -14.45
C VAL A 15 -23.18 -0.86 -12.98
N GLU A 16 -23.48 -2.12 -12.68
CA GLU A 16 -23.62 -2.64 -11.31
C GLU A 16 -22.30 -2.61 -10.54
N GLU A 17 -21.20 -3.08 -11.11
CA GLU A 17 -19.85 -2.95 -10.51
C GLU A 17 -19.51 -1.48 -10.23
N LYS A 18 -19.76 -0.58 -11.19
CA LYS A 18 -19.55 0.86 -10.98
C LYS A 18 -20.48 1.45 -9.92
N LYS A 19 -21.70 0.93 -9.76
CA LYS A 19 -22.64 1.36 -8.71
C LYS A 19 -22.18 0.89 -7.33
N GLN A 20 -21.62 -0.31 -7.26
CA GLN A 20 -21.11 -0.92 -6.02
C GLN A 20 -19.78 -0.27 -5.59
N MET A 21 -18.93 0.12 -6.54
CA MET A 21 -17.76 0.98 -6.29
C MET A 21 -18.15 2.41 -5.88
N LYS A 22 -19.30 2.93 -6.34
CA LYS A 22 -19.72 4.34 -6.13
C LYS A 22 -20.30 4.67 -4.75
N LYS A 23 -20.46 3.72 -3.84
CA LYS A 23 -20.81 4.01 -2.44
C LYS A 23 -20.08 3.09 -1.47
N LEU A 24 -18.75 3.17 -1.47
CA LEU A 24 -18.01 2.97 -0.24
C LEU A 24 -18.42 4.11 0.70
N SER A 25 -19.35 3.86 1.61
CA SER A 25 -19.65 4.83 2.66
C SER A 25 -18.36 5.09 3.43
N GLN A 26 -18.13 6.33 3.87
CA GLN A 26 -16.97 6.69 4.69
C GLN A 26 -16.85 5.75 5.91
N GLU A 27 -17.99 5.38 6.50
CA GLU A 27 -18.07 4.40 7.59
C GLU A 27 -17.51 3.02 7.20
N ARG A 28 -17.83 2.51 6.00
CA ARG A 28 -17.30 1.23 5.52
C ARG A 28 -15.80 1.31 5.28
N LEU A 29 -15.30 2.40 4.68
CA LEU A 29 -13.87 2.61 4.48
C LEU A 29 -13.10 2.67 5.79
N VAL A 30 -13.64 3.39 6.78
CA VAL A 30 -13.05 3.45 8.13
C VAL A 30 -13.05 2.06 8.78
N GLY A 31 -14.16 1.32 8.66
CA GLY A 31 -14.26 -0.05 9.17
C GLY A 31 -13.25 -0.99 8.52
N ASP A 32 -13.13 -0.96 7.19
CA ASP A 32 -12.17 -1.76 6.43
C ASP A 32 -10.72 -1.36 6.74
N THR A 33 -10.44 -0.06 6.86
CA THR A 33 -9.11 0.45 7.23
C THR A 33 -8.71 -0.07 8.60
N LYS A 34 -9.61 0.05 9.58
CA LYS A 34 -9.39 -0.46 10.95
C LYS A 34 -9.16 -1.98 10.92
N ARG A 35 -9.99 -2.73 10.22
CA ARG A 35 -9.85 -4.19 10.06
C ARG A 35 -8.49 -4.56 9.49
N VAL A 36 -8.00 -3.84 8.48
CA VAL A 36 -6.71 -4.11 7.85
C VAL A 36 -5.55 -3.78 8.79
N ILE A 37 -5.51 -2.58 9.39
CA ILE A 37 -4.35 -2.17 10.20
C ILE A 37 -4.27 -2.87 11.57
N GLU A 38 -5.39 -3.35 12.13
CA GLU A 38 -5.43 -4.01 13.44
C GLU A 38 -5.05 -5.48 13.40
N ASN A 39 -5.03 -6.11 12.23
CA ASN A 39 -4.66 -7.51 12.08
C ASN A 39 -3.33 -7.60 11.34
N PRO A 40 -2.32 -8.30 11.86
CA PRO A 40 -1.10 -8.55 11.10
C PRO A 40 -1.41 -9.26 9.77
N PHE A 41 -0.89 -8.73 8.68
CA PHE A 41 -1.01 -9.33 7.35
C PHE A 41 0.31 -9.28 6.59
N TRP A 42 0.32 -9.95 5.44
CA TRP A 42 1.35 -9.86 4.41
C TRP A 42 0.67 -9.60 3.06
N ILE A 43 1.13 -8.61 2.30
CA ILE A 43 0.60 -8.33 0.97
C ILE A 43 1.36 -9.19 -0.05
N PRO A 44 0.66 -10.03 -0.84
CA PRO A 44 1.32 -10.80 -1.90
C PRO A 44 2.11 -9.91 -2.86
N GLY A 45 3.32 -10.36 -3.19
CA GLY A 45 4.21 -9.62 -4.08
C GLY A 45 5.10 -8.58 -3.39
N LEU A 46 4.98 -8.40 -2.07
CA LEU A 46 6.07 -7.81 -1.29
C LEU A 46 7.09 -8.89 -0.90
N GLU A 47 8.36 -8.52 -0.96
CA GLU A 47 9.52 -9.36 -0.69
C GLU A 47 10.29 -8.81 0.52
N THR A 48 10.88 -9.72 1.29
CA THR A 48 11.78 -9.37 2.40
C THR A 48 13.16 -9.01 1.86
N ASP A 49 13.90 -8.20 2.63
CA ASP A 49 15.23 -7.67 2.30
C ASP A 49 15.29 -6.83 1.01
N VAL A 50 14.14 -6.40 0.51
CA VAL A 50 13.99 -5.45 -0.58
C VAL A 50 13.62 -4.08 -0.01
N SER A 51 14.18 -3.03 -0.60
CA SER A 51 13.82 -1.64 -0.31
C SER A 51 12.80 -1.14 -1.34
N TYR A 52 11.66 -0.68 -0.85
CA TYR A 52 10.65 0.03 -1.62
C TYR A 52 10.88 1.52 -1.42
N GLU A 53 11.33 2.21 -2.46
CA GLU A 53 11.66 3.63 -2.39
C GLU A 53 10.86 4.48 -3.38
N ARG A 54 10.54 5.72 -2.97
CA ARG A 54 9.88 6.73 -3.79
C ARG A 54 10.42 8.12 -3.47
N ILE A 55 10.81 8.86 -4.51
CA ILE A 55 11.18 10.28 -4.44
C ILE A 55 9.90 11.11 -4.31
N HIS A 56 9.89 12.13 -3.45
CA HIS A 56 8.78 13.08 -3.32
C HIS A 56 8.62 13.97 -4.57
N ASP A 57 7.42 14.48 -4.83
CA ASP A 57 7.12 15.23 -6.06
C ASP A 57 7.87 16.59 -6.18
N ASP A 58 8.29 17.17 -5.06
CA ASP A 58 8.88 18.52 -4.97
C ASP A 58 10.41 18.48 -4.96
N HIS A 59 11.00 17.52 -5.68
CA HIS A 59 12.45 17.27 -5.64
C HIS A 59 13.25 18.15 -6.61
N ASP A 60 12.62 19.00 -7.43
CA ASP A 60 13.26 19.96 -8.35
C ASP A 60 14.45 19.41 -9.17
N GLY A 61 14.42 18.11 -9.53
CA GLY A 61 15.52 17.42 -10.22
C GLY A 61 16.73 17.01 -9.35
N THR A 62 16.79 17.36 -8.07
CA THR A 62 17.89 16.98 -7.15
C THR A 62 17.90 15.49 -6.84
N LYS A 63 16.73 14.83 -6.90
CA LYS A 63 16.49 13.43 -6.50
C LYS A 63 16.74 13.16 -5.00
N GLU A 64 16.78 14.23 -4.21
CA GLU A 64 16.75 14.21 -2.74
C GLU A 64 15.30 14.03 -2.27
N GLY A 65 15.10 13.72 -0.99
CA GLY A 65 13.79 13.56 -0.37
C GLY A 65 13.11 12.23 -0.70
N ARG A 66 13.75 11.11 -0.36
CA ARG A 66 13.17 9.77 -0.57
C ARG A 66 12.52 9.21 0.68
N ILE A 67 11.38 8.56 0.50
CA ILE A 67 10.84 7.60 1.48
C ILE A 67 11.36 6.23 1.10
N ILE A 68 11.95 5.52 2.07
CA ILE A 68 12.46 4.16 1.89
C ILE A 68 11.82 3.26 2.95
N ILE A 69 11.14 2.21 2.47
CA ILE A 69 10.56 1.16 3.31
C ILE A 69 11.30 -0.14 3.03
N GLN A 70 11.89 -0.74 4.07
CA GLN A 70 12.51 -2.05 3.97
C GLN A 70 11.84 -3.02 4.94
N ILE A 71 11.47 -4.21 4.45
CA ILE A 71 10.88 -5.26 5.27
C ILE A 71 11.94 -6.32 5.49
N ASP A 72 12.31 -6.61 6.74
CA ASP A 72 13.30 -7.66 7.03
C ASP A 72 12.68 -9.06 7.07
N LYS A 73 13.53 -10.10 7.14
CA LYS A 73 13.09 -11.50 7.22
C LYS A 73 12.20 -11.84 8.41
N MET A 74 12.23 -11.04 9.47
CA MET A 74 11.37 -11.21 10.65
C MET A 74 10.04 -10.48 10.49
N GLY A 75 9.86 -9.80 9.36
CA GLY A 75 8.70 -8.97 9.08
C GLY A 75 8.73 -7.64 9.85
N ASP A 76 9.85 -7.22 10.42
CA ASP A 76 9.98 -5.87 10.94
C ASP A 76 10.16 -4.90 9.77
N ILE A 77 9.66 -3.68 9.93
CA ILE A 77 9.71 -2.66 8.90
C ILE A 77 10.65 -1.53 9.33
N TRP A 78 11.60 -1.22 8.47
CA TRP A 78 12.50 -0.09 8.60
C TRP A 78 11.99 1.04 7.71
N PHE A 79 11.79 2.20 8.31
CA PHE A 79 11.40 3.43 7.65
C PHE A 79 12.57 4.41 7.72
N THR A 80 12.96 4.95 6.58
CA THR A 80 14.01 5.96 6.48
C THR A 80 13.57 7.05 5.51
N THR A 81 13.87 8.30 5.85
CA THR A 81 13.81 9.44 4.92
C THR A 81 15.24 9.84 4.60
N ASP A 82 15.67 9.71 3.34
CA ASP A 82 17.05 9.87 2.84
C ASP A 82 18.17 9.26 3.72
N LYS A 83 19.09 8.52 3.11
CA LYS A 83 20.20 7.86 3.85
C LYS A 83 21.07 8.82 4.68
N HIS A 84 21.03 10.12 4.39
CA HIS A 84 21.81 11.15 5.08
C HIS A 84 21.02 11.94 6.15
N HIS A 85 19.71 11.77 6.28
CA HIS A 85 18.84 12.63 7.11
C HIS A 85 18.42 12.01 8.45
N GLY A 86 18.93 10.83 8.82
CA GLY A 86 18.73 10.27 10.16
C GLY A 86 18.89 8.75 10.25
N SER A 87 18.79 8.22 11.46
CA SER A 87 18.76 6.77 11.71
C SER A 87 17.45 6.16 11.22
N ALA A 88 17.53 4.99 10.60
CA ALA A 88 16.35 4.21 10.21
C ALA A 88 15.47 3.92 11.43
N MET A 89 14.17 4.21 11.33
CA MET A 89 13.18 3.92 12.36
C MET A 89 12.64 2.51 12.17
N ARG A 90 12.65 1.70 13.23
CA ARG A 90 12.22 0.30 13.18
C ARG A 90 10.85 0.11 13.82
N PHE A 91 9.93 -0.53 13.11
CA PHE A 91 8.60 -0.92 13.56
C PHE A 91 8.47 -2.44 13.54
N ARG A 92 8.21 -3.02 14.71
CA ARG A 92 8.32 -4.47 14.90
C ARG A 92 6.97 -5.16 14.98
N THR A 93 6.96 -6.46 14.73
CA THR A 93 5.83 -7.32 15.08
C THR A 93 5.66 -7.40 16.61
N SER A 94 4.48 -7.83 17.08
CA SER A 94 4.22 -8.05 18.51
C SER A 94 5.20 -9.03 19.15
N VAL A 95 5.50 -10.13 18.45
CA VAL A 95 6.49 -11.14 18.85
C VAL A 95 7.89 -10.55 18.99
N GLY A 96 8.22 -9.55 18.17
CA GLY A 96 9.47 -8.79 18.24
C GLY A 96 9.52 -7.69 19.31
N GLY A 97 8.48 -7.55 20.14
CA GLY A 97 8.36 -6.48 21.14
C GLY A 97 7.89 -5.14 20.57
N GLY A 98 7.26 -5.14 19.40
CA GLY A 98 6.69 -3.94 18.78
C GLY A 98 5.45 -3.43 19.52
N MET A 99 5.39 -2.12 19.73
CA MET A 99 4.26 -1.45 20.39
C MET A 99 3.33 -0.71 19.40
N SER A 100 3.67 -0.71 18.11
CA SER A 100 3.04 0.11 17.08
C SER A 100 2.58 -0.75 15.89
N GLU A 101 1.87 -1.84 16.15
CA GLU A 101 1.43 -2.81 15.13
C GLU A 101 0.63 -2.17 13.99
N ARG A 102 -0.27 -1.24 14.32
CA ARG A 102 -1.05 -0.50 13.30
C ARG A 102 -0.17 0.32 12.37
N VAL A 103 0.89 0.95 12.91
CA VAL A 103 1.84 1.73 12.11
C VAL A 103 2.65 0.79 11.23
N ARG A 104 3.13 -0.35 11.75
CA ARG A 104 3.78 -1.38 10.94
C ARG A 104 2.87 -1.82 9.78
N SER A 105 1.60 -2.14 10.06
CA SER A 105 0.64 -2.53 9.03
C SER A 105 0.44 -1.42 7.98
N ALA A 106 0.34 -0.16 8.39
CA ALA A 106 0.25 0.98 7.46
C ALA A 106 1.49 1.13 6.58
N LEU A 107 2.69 0.91 7.12
CA LEU A 107 3.93 0.95 6.34
C LEU A 107 4.02 -0.18 5.31
N MET A 108 3.41 -1.34 5.59
CA MET A 108 3.30 -2.43 4.61
C MET A 108 2.40 -2.04 3.42
N ILE A 109 1.30 -1.33 3.69
CA ILE A 109 0.44 -0.77 2.63
C ILE A 109 1.21 0.25 1.82
N LEU A 110 1.97 1.13 2.48
CA LEU A 110 2.81 2.12 1.80
C LEU A 110 3.87 1.47 0.90
N ALA A 111 4.56 0.43 1.37
CA ALA A 111 5.51 -0.32 0.54
C ALA A 111 4.84 -0.90 -0.72
N TYR A 112 3.62 -1.42 -0.59
CA TYR A 112 2.86 -1.93 -1.72
C TYR A 112 2.43 -0.82 -2.68
N ALA A 113 1.99 0.34 -2.18
CA ALA A 113 1.68 1.49 -3.02
C ALA A 113 2.92 1.96 -3.80
N ILE A 114 4.08 2.06 -3.15
CA ILE A 114 5.35 2.41 -3.80
C ILE A 114 5.70 1.39 -4.89
N LYS A 115 5.53 0.09 -4.61
CA LYS A 115 5.76 -0.97 -5.61
C LYS A 115 4.88 -0.73 -6.85
N LEU A 116 3.58 -0.55 -6.67
CA LEU A 116 2.64 -0.33 -7.77
C LEU A 116 3.00 0.94 -8.57
N ASP A 117 3.29 2.04 -7.87
CA ASP A 117 3.70 3.28 -8.51
C ASP A 117 5.00 3.11 -9.31
N ASN A 118 5.96 2.31 -8.83
CA ASN A 118 7.20 2.04 -9.53
C ASN A 118 7.01 1.12 -10.75
N GLU A 119 6.04 0.21 -10.71
CA GLU A 119 5.68 -0.65 -11.83
C GLU A 119 4.93 0.12 -12.93
N GLU A 120 4.00 1.00 -12.55
CA GLU A 120 3.19 1.80 -13.49
C GLU A 120 3.92 3.05 -14.00
N ARG A 121 4.71 3.69 -13.14
CA ARG A 121 5.44 4.94 -13.40
C ARG A 121 6.83 4.87 -12.77
N PRO A 122 7.77 4.16 -13.41
CA PRO A 122 9.14 4.07 -12.95
C PRO A 122 9.75 5.46 -12.71
N GLN A 123 10.51 5.60 -11.63
CA GLN A 123 11.23 6.84 -11.33
C GLN A 123 12.47 6.91 -12.24
N GLU A 124 12.75 8.10 -12.80
CA GLU A 124 13.95 8.37 -13.61
C GLU A 124 15.19 8.74 -12.79
#